data_AF-A0A8S2PJG5-F1
#
_entry.id   AF-A0A8S2PJG5-F1
#
_cell.length_a   1.000
_cell.length_b   1.000
_cell.length_c   1.000
_cell.angle_alpha   90.00
_cell.angle_beta   90.00
_cell.angle_gamma   90.00
#
_symmetry.space_group_name_H-M   'P 1'
#
loop_
_entity.id
_entity.type
_entity.pdbx_description
1 polymer ?
#
loop_
_entity_poly.entity_id
_entity_poly.type
_entity_poly.pdbx_seq_one_letter_code
_entity_poly.pdbx_strand_id
1 'polypeptide(L)'
;MSENKKTNEVANVENNTIVLQEFLGDLSLKTSDEIADVDTALEQLLNKVQQIWSNNDNNQDVATQAVSLFNQSIDIVEKITFTDSKDLQTLVKLLQHIEAVLKRVIYMDDEMILIRKIFFTLFDLFSKPQFCACLKDDQYTKTSHKEVYRRIIAVFIDLLSVRLTDIPMVVADSTIRRYTDILSAMYKRVQINIKLNIYDQHIVDRILSLFCSLSDRIIIVPWLLGIGLVKAILECLPLLDINSGGRTLSVIGILHNISRHDDGAAEINSLDGLAILKNFQNNNNHMSNDTNNLLLSMAIALLSTPKQIRSDNKRMNRILNQLLQITMEASKTENHRSNVGFHISEPLGVLAKLFVDDHSLEYALSHAETDPQLDVTSTIDLFVKLFIKFRGASVQKNQLEHFTCTILLNILWSISFQDHYKTKLQQNEEFFKTVKSLAMDSSETVVVDDYVPSSMESMKKAANGILYNLNETLNDKKVDMTNKQPVFNTGSEKPMIMISYAHANDQFCDKILAELARKANLFSLWIDRDHLSSNEDLWEKIALGIKQSYVVLCLLSQDYFNSKSCRKEASFAVKRKKEIIPIYIGEPGDCDWLGMSFLFLISTDAI
;
A
#
# COMPACT_ATOMS: atom_id res chain seq x y z
N MET A 1 15.02 11.59 12.39
CA MET A 1 14.21 10.44 12.88
C MET A 1 14.79 9.07 12.55
N SER A 2 15.80 8.89 11.69
CA SER A 2 16.57 7.63 11.73
C SER A 2 17.19 7.47 13.12
N GLU A 3 17.72 8.55 13.71
CA GLU A 3 18.16 8.57 15.11
C GLU A 3 17.00 8.47 16.11
N ASN A 4 15.91 9.26 16.00
CA ASN A 4 14.79 9.18 16.96
C ASN A 4 13.92 7.90 16.88
N LYS A 5 13.87 7.24 15.72
CA LYS A 5 13.23 5.92 15.55
C LYS A 5 14.20 4.82 15.99
N LYS A 6 15.51 4.96 15.73
CA LYS A 6 16.54 4.10 16.33
C LYS A 6 16.61 4.24 17.85
N THR A 7 16.46 5.42 18.44
CA THR A 7 16.45 5.59 19.91
C THR A 7 15.16 5.12 20.54
N ASN A 8 13.99 5.31 19.92
CA ASN A 8 12.74 4.71 20.39
C ASN A 8 12.70 3.18 20.19
N GLU A 9 13.31 2.65 19.12
CA GLU A 9 13.52 1.22 18.92
C GLU A 9 14.50 0.70 19.99
N VAL A 10 15.64 1.35 20.23
CA VAL A 10 16.60 0.97 21.27
C VAL A 10 15.97 1.01 22.67
N ALA A 11 15.15 2.01 23.00
CA ALA A 11 14.46 2.14 24.28
C ALA A 11 13.37 1.07 24.49
N ASN A 12 12.59 0.74 23.45
CA ASN A 12 11.62 -0.37 23.51
C ASN A 12 12.33 -1.72 23.70
N VAL A 13 13.50 -1.88 23.11
CA VAL A 13 14.27 -3.13 23.15
C VAL A 13 15.04 -3.28 24.48
N GLU A 14 15.48 -2.19 25.13
CA GLU A 14 16.01 -2.23 26.51
C GLU A 14 14.92 -2.60 27.53
N ASN A 15 13.69 -2.08 27.37
CA ASN A 15 12.57 -2.45 28.22
C ASN A 15 12.20 -3.94 28.10
N ASN A 16 12.25 -4.53 26.90
CA ASN A 16 11.98 -5.95 26.69
C ASN A 16 13.02 -6.86 27.36
N THR A 17 14.31 -6.51 27.27
CA THR A 17 15.39 -7.26 27.92
C THR A 17 15.22 -7.26 29.45
N ILE A 18 14.86 -6.13 30.05
CA ILE A 18 14.59 -6.00 31.50
C ILE A 18 13.38 -6.84 31.91
N VAL A 19 12.27 -6.77 31.16
CA VAL A 19 11.04 -7.55 31.43
C VAL A 19 11.28 -9.06 31.38
N LEU A 20 12.17 -9.53 30.50
CA LEU A 20 12.52 -10.95 30.37
C LEU A 20 13.48 -11.43 31.48
N GLN A 21 14.36 -10.55 32.00
CA GLN A 21 15.28 -10.86 33.10
C GLN A 21 14.58 -10.93 34.48
N GLU A 22 13.68 -9.99 34.78
CA GLU A 22 12.87 -10.03 36.01
C GLU A 22 12.04 -11.32 36.09
N PHE A 23 11.60 -11.84 34.94
CA PHE A 23 10.73 -13.01 34.82
C PHE A 23 11.43 -14.36 35.08
N LEU A 24 12.71 -14.49 34.73
CA LEU A 24 13.50 -15.69 35.05
C LEU A 24 13.71 -15.84 36.57
N GLY A 25 13.72 -14.73 37.31
CA GLY A 25 13.81 -14.74 38.78
C GLY A 25 12.58 -15.34 39.49
N ASP A 26 11.40 -15.25 38.87
CA ASP A 26 10.12 -15.69 39.46
C ASP A 26 9.78 -17.17 39.16
N LEU A 27 10.40 -17.79 38.16
CA LEU A 27 10.17 -19.19 37.79
C LEU A 27 11.15 -20.14 38.50
N SER A 28 10.88 -20.50 39.76
CA SER A 28 11.66 -21.53 40.47
C SER A 28 11.23 -22.95 40.08
N LEU A 29 11.95 -23.61 39.15
CA LEU A 29 11.60 -24.97 38.68
C LEU A 29 12.83 -25.85 38.44
N LYS A 30 12.73 -27.13 38.81
CA LYS A 30 13.82 -28.13 38.74
C LYS A 30 14.03 -28.64 37.32
N THR A 31 15.29 -28.83 36.94
CA THR A 31 15.74 -29.21 35.59
C THR A 31 15.90 -30.74 35.43
N SER A 32 15.58 -31.27 34.24
CA SER A 32 16.06 -32.57 33.70
C SER A 32 17.40 -32.42 32.93
N ASP A 33 18.12 -33.51 32.69
CA ASP A 33 19.47 -33.49 32.11
C ASP A 33 19.52 -33.12 30.60
N GLU A 34 18.60 -33.63 29.75
CA GLU A 34 18.65 -33.39 28.29
C GLU A 34 18.43 -31.93 27.86
N ILE A 35 17.60 -31.18 28.60
CA ILE A 35 17.35 -29.75 28.30
C ILE A 35 18.39 -28.84 29.00
N ALA A 36 19.17 -29.35 29.97
CA ALA A 36 20.28 -28.60 30.56
C ALA A 36 21.37 -28.30 29.51
N ASP A 37 21.58 -29.21 28.56
CA ASP A 37 22.50 -29.03 27.42
C ASP A 37 22.03 -27.93 26.46
N VAL A 38 20.72 -27.85 26.23
CA VAL A 38 20.09 -26.81 25.39
C VAL A 38 20.20 -25.42 26.04
N ASP A 39 19.90 -25.32 27.34
CA ASP A 39 20.02 -24.06 28.07
C ASP A 39 21.47 -23.57 28.14
N THR A 40 22.42 -24.50 28.33
CA THR A 40 23.85 -24.21 28.31
C THR A 40 24.29 -23.74 26.92
N ALA A 41 23.80 -24.37 25.85
CA ALA A 41 24.09 -23.97 24.48
C ALA A 41 23.58 -22.55 24.17
N LEU A 42 22.36 -22.20 24.60
CA LEU A 42 21.81 -20.86 24.42
C LEU A 42 22.57 -19.79 25.23
N GLU A 43 22.97 -20.09 26.46
CA GLU A 43 23.82 -19.18 27.26
C GLU A 43 25.20 -18.97 26.62
N GLN A 44 25.81 -20.03 26.08
CA GLN A 44 27.04 -19.92 25.32
C GLN A 44 26.86 -19.08 24.05
N LEU A 45 25.74 -19.22 23.34
CA LEU A 45 25.40 -18.42 22.17
C LEU A 45 25.22 -16.95 22.53
N LEU A 46 24.49 -16.64 23.60
CA LEU A 46 24.32 -15.28 24.14
C LEU A 46 25.67 -14.64 24.53
N ASN A 47 26.53 -15.39 25.22
CA ASN A 47 27.86 -14.90 25.60
C ASN A 47 28.76 -14.66 24.38
N LYS A 48 28.75 -15.57 23.39
CA LYS A 48 29.48 -15.39 22.11
C LYS A 48 28.99 -14.14 21.39
N VAL A 49 27.69 -13.95 21.35
CA VAL A 49 27.06 -12.76 20.78
C VAL A 49 27.58 -11.49 21.49
N GLN A 50 27.58 -11.45 22.83
CA GLN A 50 28.10 -10.31 23.59
C GLN A 50 29.59 -10.07 23.35
N GLN A 51 30.39 -11.14 23.25
CA GLN A 51 31.83 -11.06 22.94
C GLN A 51 32.08 -10.50 21.54
N ILE A 52 31.38 -11.01 20.53
CA ILE A 52 31.44 -10.51 19.15
C ILE A 52 31.09 -9.02 19.12
N TRP A 53 30.11 -8.59 19.91
CA TRP A 53 29.66 -7.19 19.92
C TRP A 53 30.52 -6.25 20.75
N SER A 54 31.35 -6.76 21.68
CA SER A 54 32.34 -5.94 22.38
C SER A 54 33.58 -5.61 21.52
N ASN A 55 33.83 -6.38 20.45
CA ASN A 55 34.96 -6.20 19.55
C ASN A 55 34.49 -5.46 18.29
N ASN A 56 34.84 -4.18 18.16
CA ASN A 56 34.37 -3.25 17.13
C ASN A 56 34.88 -3.51 15.69
N ASP A 57 35.20 -4.76 15.32
CA ASP A 57 35.87 -5.08 14.06
C ASP A 57 34.89 -5.52 12.95
N ASN A 58 35.01 -4.87 11.78
CA ASN A 58 34.38 -5.13 10.47
C ASN A 58 32.92 -5.64 10.45
N ASN A 59 31.99 -4.76 10.06
CA ASN A 59 30.55 -5.03 9.97
C ASN A 59 30.20 -6.34 9.22
N GLN A 60 30.87 -6.67 8.11
CA GLN A 60 30.49 -7.81 7.26
C GLN A 60 30.80 -9.20 7.86
N ASP A 61 31.87 -9.32 8.65
CA ASP A 61 32.19 -10.57 9.36
C ASP A 61 31.21 -10.79 10.53
N VAL A 62 30.84 -9.71 11.21
CA VAL A 62 29.82 -9.70 12.28
C VAL A 62 28.44 -10.14 11.76
N ALA A 63 28.01 -9.76 10.55
CA ALA A 63 26.77 -10.33 9.95
C ALA A 63 26.85 -11.84 9.84
N THR A 64 27.92 -12.32 9.22
CA THR A 64 28.06 -13.73 8.86
C THR A 64 28.03 -14.59 10.12
N GLN A 65 28.68 -14.12 11.18
CA GLN A 65 28.64 -14.73 12.50
C GLN A 65 27.26 -14.63 13.14
N ALA A 66 26.59 -13.48 13.09
CA ALA A 66 25.23 -13.31 13.61
C ALA A 66 24.20 -14.22 12.91
N VAL A 67 24.29 -14.37 11.59
CA VAL A 67 23.47 -15.31 10.79
C VAL A 67 23.72 -16.76 11.23
N SER A 68 24.99 -17.12 11.41
CA SER A 68 25.38 -18.47 11.86
C SER A 68 24.82 -18.78 13.25
N LEU A 69 24.91 -17.82 14.18
CA LEU A 69 24.38 -17.95 15.55
C LEU A 69 22.84 -18.02 15.56
N PHE A 70 22.17 -17.23 14.71
CA PHE A 70 20.73 -17.33 14.52
C PHE A 70 20.33 -18.73 14.02
N ASN A 71 20.99 -19.25 12.97
CA ASN A 71 20.69 -20.58 12.43
C ASN A 71 20.89 -21.69 13.49
N GLN A 72 21.98 -21.64 14.26
CA GLN A 72 22.23 -22.57 15.36
C GLN A 72 21.11 -22.52 16.40
N SER A 73 20.60 -21.33 16.71
CA SER A 73 19.49 -21.14 17.62
C SER A 73 18.19 -21.78 17.09
N ILE A 74 17.94 -21.69 15.79
CA ILE A 74 16.76 -22.32 15.16
C ILE A 74 16.88 -23.85 15.19
N ASP A 75 18.05 -24.41 14.86
CA ASP A 75 18.28 -25.86 14.87
C ASP A 75 18.08 -26.47 16.27
N ILE A 76 18.38 -25.70 17.33
CA ILE A 76 18.11 -26.08 18.72
C ILE A 76 16.60 -26.11 18.98
N VAL A 77 15.87 -25.10 18.51
CA VAL A 77 14.46 -24.89 18.82
C VAL A 77 13.54 -25.85 18.08
N GLU A 78 13.89 -26.23 16.85
CA GLU A 78 13.14 -27.25 16.10
C GLU A 78 13.11 -28.62 16.81
N LYS A 79 14.04 -28.85 17.75
CA LYS A 79 14.13 -30.08 18.54
C LYS A 79 13.31 -30.05 19.85
N ILE A 80 12.75 -28.89 20.22
CA ILE A 80 12.02 -28.72 21.48
C ILE A 80 10.52 -28.90 21.24
N THR A 81 9.87 -29.74 22.06
CA THR A 81 8.41 -29.84 22.14
C THR A 81 7.91 -28.86 23.20
N PHE A 82 7.23 -27.78 22.80
CA PHE A 82 6.76 -26.71 23.72
C PHE A 82 5.57 -27.14 24.60
N THR A 83 5.76 -28.12 25.47
CA THR A 83 4.67 -28.72 26.27
C THR A 83 4.74 -28.36 27.75
N ASP A 84 5.93 -28.08 28.29
CA ASP A 84 6.13 -27.83 29.72
C ASP A 84 6.76 -26.46 30.01
N SER A 85 6.77 -26.08 31.29
CA SER A 85 7.31 -24.79 31.77
C SER A 85 8.79 -24.57 31.44
N LYS A 86 9.56 -25.65 31.24
CA LYS A 86 10.98 -25.59 30.88
C LYS A 86 11.17 -25.08 29.45
N ASP A 87 10.34 -25.55 28.53
CA ASP A 87 10.40 -25.13 27.11
C ASP A 87 10.07 -23.64 26.94
N LEU A 88 9.23 -23.10 27.83
CA LEU A 88 8.91 -21.67 27.87
C LEU A 88 10.10 -20.81 28.33
N GLN A 89 10.93 -21.29 29.26
CA GLN A 89 12.17 -20.59 29.66
C GLN A 89 13.19 -20.61 28.52
N THR A 90 13.35 -21.76 27.86
CA THR A 90 14.23 -21.90 26.71
C THR A 90 13.77 -21.01 25.55
N LEU A 91 12.46 -20.87 25.34
CA LEU A 91 11.89 -19.94 24.37
C LEU A 91 12.16 -18.47 24.73
N VAL A 92 12.05 -18.10 26.01
CA VAL A 92 12.40 -16.75 26.48
C VAL A 92 13.87 -16.43 26.18
N LYS A 93 14.79 -17.35 26.50
CA LYS A 93 16.23 -17.20 26.20
C LYS A 93 16.50 -17.04 24.70
N LEU A 94 15.79 -17.82 23.87
CA LEU A 94 15.83 -17.70 22.42
C LEU A 94 15.39 -16.30 21.96
N LEU A 95 14.25 -15.82 22.45
CA LEU A 95 13.72 -14.51 22.04
C LEU A 95 14.66 -13.37 22.43
N GLN A 96 15.29 -13.42 23.61
CA GLN A 96 16.35 -12.48 24.01
C GLN A 96 17.54 -12.52 23.06
N HIS A 97 17.97 -13.72 22.64
CA HIS A 97 19.08 -13.86 21.69
C HIS A 97 18.72 -13.30 20.30
N ILE A 98 17.53 -13.62 19.78
CA ILE A 98 17.04 -13.10 18.50
C ILE A 98 16.92 -11.58 18.55
N GLU A 99 16.34 -11.04 19.62
CA GLU A 99 16.25 -9.59 19.86
C GLU A 99 17.61 -8.92 19.78
N ALA A 100 18.59 -9.53 20.44
CA ALA A 100 19.92 -9.00 20.52
C ALA A 100 20.62 -9.06 19.12
N VAL A 101 20.48 -10.17 18.38
CA VAL A 101 20.96 -10.28 16.99
C VAL A 101 20.32 -9.21 16.11
N LEU A 102 19.00 -9.02 16.22
CA LEU A 102 18.25 -8.03 15.46
C LEU A 102 18.73 -6.59 15.71
N LYS A 103 19.24 -6.23 16.90
CA LYS A 103 19.80 -4.90 17.17
C LYS A 103 20.98 -4.54 16.27
N ARG A 104 21.80 -5.51 15.87
CA ARG A 104 23.03 -5.24 15.11
C ARG A 104 22.85 -5.40 13.60
N VAL A 105 21.90 -6.25 13.19
CA VAL A 105 21.53 -6.39 11.77
C VAL A 105 21.19 -5.04 11.15
N ILE A 106 20.55 -4.11 11.88
CA ILE A 106 20.13 -2.71 11.49
C ILE A 106 21.23 -1.81 10.85
N TYR A 107 22.50 -2.23 10.89
CA TYR A 107 23.65 -1.38 10.53
C TYR A 107 24.45 -1.92 9.33
N MET A 108 23.82 -2.68 8.45
CA MET A 108 24.48 -3.48 7.40
C MET A 108 23.88 -3.24 6.00
N ASP A 109 24.70 -3.37 4.95
CA ASP A 109 24.26 -3.01 3.59
C ASP A 109 23.50 -4.14 2.85
N ASP A 110 23.45 -5.38 3.39
CA ASP A 110 22.87 -6.58 2.74
C ASP A 110 21.89 -7.35 3.68
N GLU A 111 20.96 -6.63 4.30
CA GLU A 111 20.12 -7.11 5.42
C GLU A 111 18.87 -7.94 5.04
N MET A 112 18.33 -7.77 3.84
CA MET A 112 16.95 -8.21 3.54
C MET A 112 16.72 -9.72 3.63
N ILE A 113 17.68 -10.54 3.17
CA ILE A 113 17.54 -12.01 3.20
C ILE A 113 17.51 -12.53 4.64
N LEU A 114 18.36 -11.97 5.50
CA LEU A 114 18.43 -12.34 6.90
C LEU A 114 17.20 -11.87 7.67
N ILE A 115 16.77 -10.62 7.49
CA ILE A 115 15.56 -10.10 8.13
C ILE A 115 14.35 -10.94 7.72
N ARG A 116 14.23 -11.29 6.44
CA ARG A 116 13.19 -12.19 5.94
C ARG A 116 13.20 -13.53 6.67
N LYS A 117 14.37 -14.16 6.80
CA LYS A 117 14.51 -15.44 7.49
C LYS A 117 14.08 -15.33 8.95
N ILE A 118 14.55 -14.29 9.65
CA ILE A 118 14.19 -14.05 11.06
C ILE A 118 12.67 -13.84 11.21
N PHE A 119 12.07 -13.01 10.36
CA PHE A 119 10.64 -12.73 10.39
C PHE A 119 9.80 -14.00 10.25
N PHE A 120 10.04 -14.81 9.20
CA PHE A 120 9.25 -16.03 8.99
C PHE A 120 9.49 -17.08 10.07
N THR A 121 10.71 -17.19 10.60
CA THR A 121 10.96 -18.10 11.72
C THR A 121 10.25 -17.65 13.00
N LEU A 122 10.27 -16.36 13.34
CA LEU A 122 9.51 -15.84 14.48
C LEU A 122 8.01 -16.11 14.30
N PHE A 123 7.49 -15.93 13.08
CA PHE A 123 6.09 -16.19 12.78
C PHE A 123 5.76 -17.69 12.88
N ASP A 124 6.65 -18.58 12.43
CA ASP A 124 6.50 -20.03 12.55
C ASP A 124 6.46 -20.49 14.02
N LEU A 125 7.31 -19.91 14.86
CA LEU A 125 7.34 -20.18 16.30
C LEU A 125 6.08 -19.65 16.97
N PHE A 126 5.64 -18.45 16.60
CA PHE A 126 4.42 -17.87 17.15
C PHE A 126 3.16 -18.62 16.70
N SER A 127 3.20 -19.26 15.53
CA SER A 127 2.07 -20.04 14.97
C SER A 127 1.86 -21.41 15.62
N LYS A 128 2.65 -21.77 16.65
CA LYS A 128 2.48 -23.05 17.34
C LYS A 128 1.12 -23.12 18.07
N PRO A 129 0.45 -24.30 18.11
CA PRO A 129 -0.95 -24.42 18.57
C PRO A 129 -1.25 -23.85 19.95
N GLN A 130 -0.29 -23.91 20.89
CA GLN A 130 -0.44 -23.42 22.25
C GLN A 130 -0.63 -21.90 22.34
N PHE A 131 0.02 -21.12 21.47
CA PHE A 131 -0.16 -19.66 21.43
C PHE A 131 -1.52 -19.30 20.83
N CYS A 132 -1.94 -20.01 19.78
CA CYS A 132 -3.27 -19.90 19.21
C CYS A 132 -4.36 -20.19 20.25
N ALA A 133 -4.19 -21.27 21.02
CA ALA A 133 -5.11 -21.64 22.10
C ALA A 133 -5.15 -20.57 23.20
N CYS A 134 -3.99 -20.07 23.64
CA CYS A 134 -3.91 -19.01 24.63
C CYS A 134 -4.63 -17.73 24.17
N LEU A 135 -4.46 -17.31 22.92
CA LEU A 135 -5.14 -16.13 22.37
C LEU A 135 -6.65 -16.31 22.25
N LYS A 136 -7.14 -17.51 21.94
CA LYS A 136 -8.57 -17.82 21.80
C LYS A 136 -9.31 -18.00 23.13
N ASP A 137 -8.58 -18.23 24.22
CA ASP A 137 -9.15 -18.47 25.55
C ASP A 137 -9.91 -17.23 26.09
N ASP A 138 -11.23 -17.36 26.23
CA ASP A 138 -12.14 -16.34 26.75
C ASP A 138 -12.32 -16.42 28.27
N GLN A 139 -11.80 -17.46 28.94
CA GLN A 139 -11.87 -17.60 30.38
C GLN A 139 -10.72 -16.83 31.04
N TYR A 140 -11.01 -15.63 31.55
CA TYR A 140 -10.04 -14.83 32.28
C TYR A 140 -9.72 -15.44 33.65
N THR A 141 -8.76 -16.35 33.68
CA THR A 141 -8.15 -16.85 34.91
C THR A 141 -6.69 -16.39 34.96
N LYS A 142 -6.33 -15.51 35.89
CA LYS A 142 -4.93 -15.19 36.21
C LYS A 142 -4.27 -16.40 36.88
N THR A 143 -3.89 -17.41 36.10
CA THR A 143 -2.97 -18.46 36.56
C THR A 143 -1.55 -18.06 36.16
N SER A 144 -0.56 -18.46 36.96
CA SER A 144 0.86 -18.20 36.69
C SER A 144 1.24 -18.63 35.27
N HIS A 145 0.81 -19.82 34.84
CA HIS A 145 1.07 -20.34 33.49
C HIS A 145 0.48 -19.49 32.36
N LYS A 146 -0.77 -19.02 32.46
CA LYS A 146 -1.38 -18.19 31.40
C LYS A 146 -0.68 -16.83 31.27
N GLU A 147 -0.18 -16.27 32.37
CA GLU A 147 0.56 -15.02 32.37
C GLU A 147 1.93 -15.14 31.68
N VAL A 148 2.59 -16.29 31.79
CA VAL A 148 3.82 -16.59 31.04
C VAL A 148 3.58 -16.51 29.53
N TYR A 149 2.54 -17.21 29.06
CA TYR A 149 2.17 -17.20 27.64
C TYR A 149 1.87 -15.79 27.16
N ARG A 150 1.14 -14.99 27.95
CA ARG A 150 0.83 -13.59 27.61
C ARG A 150 2.08 -12.73 27.40
N ARG A 151 3.07 -12.85 28.28
CA ARG A 151 4.34 -12.12 28.16
C ARG A 151 5.14 -12.57 26.94
N ILE A 152 5.21 -13.88 26.70
CA ILE A 152 5.88 -14.43 25.51
C ILE A 152 5.20 -13.95 24.23
N ILE A 153 3.86 -13.93 24.18
CA ILE A 153 3.08 -13.38 23.07
C ILE A 153 3.43 -11.90 22.83
N ALA A 154 3.51 -11.09 23.89
CA ALA A 154 3.90 -9.69 23.76
C ALA A 154 5.30 -9.53 23.14
N VAL A 155 6.26 -10.36 23.55
CA VAL A 155 7.63 -10.34 23.00
C VAL A 155 7.65 -10.77 21.54
N PHE A 156 6.91 -11.82 21.16
CA PHE A 156 6.77 -12.19 19.75
C PHE A 156 6.23 -11.04 18.92
N ILE A 157 5.16 -10.40 19.40
CA ILE A 157 4.55 -9.26 18.72
C ILE A 157 5.56 -8.13 18.55
N ASP A 158 6.32 -7.81 19.60
CA ASP A 158 7.31 -6.74 19.53
C ASP A 158 8.43 -7.06 18.53
N LEU A 159 8.98 -8.27 18.57
CA LEU A 159 10.03 -8.68 17.64
C LEU A 159 9.55 -8.70 16.20
N LEU A 160 8.31 -9.15 15.96
CA LEU A 160 7.66 -9.05 14.65
C LEU A 160 7.44 -7.58 14.25
N SER A 161 7.07 -6.72 15.21
CA SER A 161 6.80 -5.29 14.97
C SER A 161 8.06 -4.50 14.62
N VAL A 162 9.20 -4.83 15.24
CA VAL A 162 10.49 -4.14 15.07
C VAL A 162 11.04 -4.25 13.64
N ARG A 163 10.55 -5.19 12.80
CA ARG A 163 11.09 -5.45 11.44
C ARG A 163 10.06 -5.68 10.34
N LEU A 164 8.81 -5.26 10.55
CA LEU A 164 7.77 -5.29 9.52
C LEU A 164 8.10 -4.41 8.32
N THR A 165 9.00 -3.44 8.47
CA THR A 165 9.33 -2.51 7.39
C THR A 165 10.05 -3.16 6.20
N ASP A 166 10.65 -4.33 6.41
CA ASP A 166 11.57 -4.99 5.47
C ASP A 166 11.02 -6.34 4.95
N ILE A 167 9.72 -6.59 5.14
CA ILE A 167 9.05 -7.79 4.60
C ILE A 167 9.09 -7.77 3.06
N PRO A 168 9.44 -8.89 2.41
CA PRO A 168 9.52 -8.96 0.95
C PRO A 168 8.19 -8.64 0.25
N MET A 169 8.31 -7.97 -0.90
CA MET A 169 7.24 -7.65 -1.87
C MET A 169 6.51 -8.86 -2.48
N VAL A 170 6.94 -10.11 -2.23
CA VAL A 170 6.26 -11.29 -2.78
C VAL A 170 6.18 -12.37 -1.72
N VAL A 171 4.95 -12.70 -1.33
CA VAL A 171 4.66 -13.82 -0.45
C VAL A 171 3.67 -14.74 -1.16
N ALA A 172 4.11 -15.97 -1.44
CA ALA A 172 3.28 -16.96 -2.12
C ALA A 172 2.02 -17.31 -1.30
N ASP A 173 0.94 -17.65 -1.99
CA ASP A 173 -0.35 -18.03 -1.37
C ASP A 173 -0.25 -19.17 -0.35
N SER A 174 0.70 -20.07 -0.56
CA SER A 174 1.00 -21.16 0.38
C SER A 174 1.49 -20.65 1.73
N THR A 175 2.27 -19.56 1.75
CA THR A 175 2.73 -18.90 2.98
C THR A 175 1.57 -18.24 3.71
N ILE A 176 0.56 -17.72 2.98
CA ILE A 176 -0.66 -17.13 3.57
C ILE A 176 -1.40 -18.15 4.42
N ARG A 177 -1.69 -19.32 3.82
CA ARG A 177 -2.43 -20.41 4.49
C ARG A 177 -1.71 -20.92 5.73
N ARG A 178 -0.38 -20.81 5.78
CA ARG A 178 0.43 -21.23 6.92
C ARG A 178 0.15 -20.44 8.19
N TYR A 179 -0.27 -19.17 8.04
CA TYR A 179 -0.34 -18.19 9.14
C TYR A 179 -1.75 -17.75 9.50
N THR A 180 -2.75 -18.23 8.76
CA THR A 180 -4.16 -17.90 9.00
C THR A 180 -4.60 -18.17 10.44
N ASP A 181 -4.19 -19.30 11.02
CA ASP A 181 -4.65 -19.70 12.36
C ASP A 181 -4.24 -18.73 13.48
N ILE A 182 -2.98 -18.28 13.48
CA ILE A 182 -2.48 -17.35 14.50
C ILE A 182 -3.02 -15.94 14.27
N LEU A 183 -3.16 -15.51 13.02
CA LEU A 183 -3.80 -14.23 12.67
C LEU A 183 -5.27 -14.22 13.13
N SER A 184 -6.01 -15.31 12.87
CA SER A 184 -7.39 -15.49 13.35
C SER A 184 -7.46 -15.57 14.88
N ALA A 185 -6.45 -16.14 15.56
CA ALA A 185 -6.40 -16.18 17.01
C ALA A 185 -6.19 -14.78 17.62
N MET A 186 -5.27 -13.98 17.06
CA MET A 186 -5.05 -12.59 17.45
C MET A 186 -6.29 -11.73 17.20
N TYR A 187 -6.92 -11.89 16.04
CA TYR A 187 -8.21 -11.27 15.73
C TYR A 187 -9.27 -11.63 16.77
N LYS A 188 -9.40 -12.91 17.13
CA LYS A 188 -10.35 -13.37 18.14
C LYS A 188 -10.08 -12.72 19.51
N ARG A 189 -8.82 -12.57 19.90
CA ARG A 189 -8.42 -11.89 21.14
C ARG A 189 -8.87 -10.43 21.16
N VAL A 190 -8.69 -9.71 20.04
CA VAL A 190 -9.20 -8.33 19.88
C VAL A 190 -10.72 -8.30 20.08
N GLN A 191 -11.46 -9.20 19.42
CA GLN A 191 -12.93 -9.28 19.56
C GLN A 191 -13.39 -9.59 20.99
N ILE A 192 -12.72 -10.51 21.68
CA ILE A 192 -13.05 -10.86 23.07
C ILE A 192 -12.89 -9.63 23.97
N ASN A 193 -11.79 -8.88 23.80
CA ASN A 193 -11.52 -7.72 24.63
C ASN A 193 -12.52 -6.57 24.41
N ILE A 194 -12.92 -6.34 23.15
CA ILE A 194 -13.99 -5.41 22.79
C ILE A 194 -15.30 -5.79 23.52
N LYS A 195 -15.68 -7.07 23.47
CA LYS A 195 -16.95 -7.54 24.04
C LYS A 195 -16.98 -7.53 25.57
N LEU A 196 -15.87 -7.85 26.21
CA LEU A 196 -15.80 -8.04 27.67
C LEU A 196 -15.41 -6.76 28.43
N ASN A 197 -15.05 -5.68 27.72
CA ASN A 197 -14.72 -4.36 28.27
C ASN A 197 -13.93 -4.41 29.59
N ILE A 198 -12.76 -5.07 29.57
CA ILE A 198 -11.65 -5.11 30.54
C ILE A 198 -11.01 -6.49 30.41
N TYR A 199 -9.66 -6.56 30.52
CA TYR A 199 -8.88 -7.62 31.21
C TYR A 199 -7.47 -7.81 30.64
N ASP A 200 -7.20 -7.43 29.38
CA ASP A 200 -5.89 -7.62 28.72
C ASP A 200 -5.57 -6.51 27.71
N GLN A 201 -5.66 -5.26 28.17
CA GLN A 201 -5.47 -4.08 27.30
C GLN A 201 -4.06 -4.04 26.67
N HIS A 202 -3.04 -4.44 27.43
CA HIS A 202 -1.65 -4.40 26.98
C HIS A 202 -1.37 -5.33 25.79
N ILE A 203 -1.86 -6.58 25.80
CA ILE A 203 -1.67 -7.48 24.66
C ILE A 203 -2.48 -7.02 23.46
N VAL A 204 -3.70 -6.53 23.67
CA VAL A 204 -4.54 -6.03 22.58
C VAL A 204 -3.91 -4.83 21.90
N ASP A 205 -3.34 -3.89 22.66
CA ASP A 205 -2.62 -2.74 22.11
C ASP A 205 -1.44 -3.18 21.24
N ARG A 206 -0.70 -4.21 21.68
CA ARG A 206 0.39 -4.80 20.90
C ARG A 206 -0.12 -5.50 19.64
N ILE A 207 -1.19 -6.29 19.73
CA ILE A 207 -1.82 -6.94 18.57
C ILE A 207 -2.29 -5.90 17.55
N LEU A 208 -2.93 -4.82 18.00
CA LEU A 208 -3.38 -3.74 17.12
C LEU A 208 -2.19 -3.03 16.47
N SER A 209 -1.10 -2.81 17.19
CA SER A 209 0.15 -2.27 16.63
C SER A 209 0.75 -3.17 15.55
N LEU A 210 0.75 -4.49 15.78
CA LEU A 210 1.18 -5.49 14.80
C LEU A 210 0.29 -5.47 13.56
N PHE A 211 -1.03 -5.46 13.72
CA PHE A 211 -1.96 -5.35 12.59
C PHE A 211 -1.80 -4.02 11.84
N CYS A 212 -1.55 -2.92 12.54
CA CYS A 212 -1.27 -1.63 11.91
C CYS A 212 -0.02 -1.72 11.03
N SER A 213 1.05 -2.33 11.53
CA SER A 213 2.30 -2.53 10.79
C SER A 213 2.15 -3.53 9.64
N LEU A 214 1.38 -4.60 9.81
CA LEU A 214 1.06 -5.58 8.74
C LEU A 214 0.23 -4.92 7.63
N SER A 215 -0.80 -4.15 7.99
CA SER A 215 -1.64 -3.44 7.01
C SER A 215 -0.87 -2.36 6.23
N ASP A 216 0.24 -1.86 6.77
CA ASP A 216 1.10 -0.92 6.04
C ASP A 216 1.71 -1.56 4.78
N ARG A 217 1.88 -2.89 4.79
CA ARG A 217 2.30 -3.66 3.61
C ARG A 217 1.06 -3.98 2.78
N ILE A 218 0.86 -3.22 1.71
CA ILE A 218 -0.35 -3.30 0.88
C ILE A 218 -0.62 -4.72 0.35
N ILE A 219 0.43 -5.50 0.04
CA ILE A 219 0.33 -6.90 -0.40
C ILE A 219 -0.24 -7.86 0.66
N ILE A 220 -0.16 -7.50 1.95
CA ILE A 220 -0.72 -8.29 3.06
C ILE A 220 -2.21 -8.01 3.25
N VAL A 221 -2.73 -6.90 2.71
CA VAL A 221 -4.12 -6.48 2.91
C VAL A 221 -5.12 -7.60 2.57
N PRO A 222 -5.05 -8.30 1.42
CA PRO A 222 -5.96 -9.40 1.11
C PRO A 222 -6.05 -10.48 2.22
N TRP A 223 -4.97 -10.71 2.97
CA TRP A 223 -4.97 -11.70 4.07
C TRP A 223 -5.71 -11.18 5.29
N LEU A 224 -5.56 -9.88 5.58
CA LEU A 224 -6.26 -9.21 6.68
C LEU A 224 -7.76 -9.12 6.40
N LEU A 225 -8.14 -8.95 5.13
CA LEU A 225 -9.53 -9.04 4.66
C LEU A 225 -10.07 -10.46 4.89
N GLY A 226 -9.33 -11.49 4.47
CA GLY A 226 -9.74 -12.90 4.58
C GLY A 226 -10.02 -13.39 6.01
N ILE A 227 -9.39 -12.79 7.04
CA ILE A 227 -9.65 -13.11 8.46
C ILE A 227 -10.78 -12.26 9.08
N GLY A 228 -11.39 -11.33 8.33
CA GLY A 228 -12.46 -10.45 8.79
C GLY A 228 -12.00 -9.32 9.71
N LEU A 229 -10.73 -8.89 9.61
CA LEU A 229 -10.14 -7.87 10.49
C LEU A 229 -10.90 -6.54 10.39
N VAL A 230 -11.26 -6.10 9.17
CA VAL A 230 -11.89 -4.80 8.91
C VAL A 230 -13.14 -4.61 9.75
N LYS A 231 -14.02 -5.61 9.77
CA LYS A 231 -15.26 -5.56 10.55
C LYS A 231 -14.99 -5.33 12.04
N ALA A 232 -14.04 -6.05 12.64
CA ALA A 232 -13.74 -5.88 14.05
C ALA A 232 -13.14 -4.51 14.36
N ILE A 233 -12.27 -3.99 13.47
CA ILE A 233 -11.65 -2.67 13.65
C ILE A 233 -12.70 -1.55 13.53
N LEU A 234 -13.69 -1.69 12.64
CA LEU A 234 -14.82 -0.76 12.58
C LEU A 234 -15.70 -0.85 13.84
N GLU A 235 -15.93 -2.05 14.38
CA GLU A 235 -16.63 -2.26 15.65
C GLU A 235 -15.85 -1.69 16.86
N CYS A 236 -14.51 -1.62 16.80
CA CYS A 236 -13.70 -0.96 17.82
C CYS A 236 -13.92 0.56 17.86
N LEU A 237 -14.07 1.19 16.69
CA LEU A 237 -13.92 2.64 16.54
C LEU A 237 -14.84 3.45 17.48
N PRO A 238 -16.14 3.13 17.64
CA PRO A 238 -17.03 3.85 18.57
C PRO A 238 -16.69 3.68 20.05
N LEU A 239 -15.85 2.71 20.40
CA LEU A 239 -15.49 2.35 21.78
C LEU A 239 -14.16 2.96 22.24
N LEU A 240 -13.47 3.68 21.35
CA LEU A 240 -12.18 4.26 21.65
C LEU A 240 -12.29 5.52 22.52
N ASP A 241 -11.42 5.61 23.52
CA ASP A 241 -11.11 6.88 24.15
C ASP A 241 -10.10 7.63 23.28
N ILE A 242 -10.55 8.73 22.65
CA ILE A 242 -9.71 9.57 21.79
C ILE A 242 -8.49 10.16 22.50
N ASN A 243 -8.50 10.25 23.84
CA ASN A 243 -7.37 10.71 24.63
C ASN A 243 -6.36 9.59 24.95
N SER A 244 -6.74 8.33 24.74
CA SER A 244 -5.85 7.17 24.83
C SER A 244 -5.06 7.04 23.52
N GLY A 245 -3.86 7.65 23.50
CA GLY A 245 -3.12 7.89 22.26
C GLY A 245 -2.79 6.64 21.42
N GLY A 246 -2.17 5.62 22.04
CA GLY A 246 -1.62 4.47 21.31
C GLY A 246 -2.66 3.61 20.59
N ARG A 247 -3.71 3.18 21.30
CA ARG A 247 -4.77 2.32 20.74
C ARG A 247 -5.52 3.01 19.61
N THR A 248 -5.91 4.26 19.83
CA THR A 248 -6.65 5.06 18.84
C THR A 248 -5.83 5.25 17.57
N LEU A 249 -4.53 5.53 17.72
CA LEU A 249 -3.61 5.63 16.59
C LEU A 249 -3.53 4.32 15.80
N SER A 250 -3.40 3.16 16.46
CA SER A 250 -3.34 1.87 15.77
C SER A 250 -4.64 1.54 15.03
N VAL A 251 -5.81 1.76 15.62
CA VAL A 251 -7.10 1.47 14.97
C VAL A 251 -7.33 2.35 13.74
N ILE A 252 -7.12 3.68 13.86
CA ILE A 252 -7.27 4.59 12.74
C ILE A 252 -6.18 4.32 11.68
N GLY A 253 -4.96 4.00 12.11
CA GLY A 253 -3.85 3.62 11.24
C GLY A 253 -4.14 2.38 10.40
N ILE A 254 -4.73 1.33 10.99
CA ILE A 254 -5.17 0.13 10.26
C ILE A 254 -6.17 0.50 9.17
N LEU A 255 -7.20 1.29 9.51
CA LEU A 255 -8.24 1.69 8.55
C LEU A 255 -7.67 2.53 7.40
N HIS A 256 -6.79 3.49 7.71
CA HIS A 256 -6.05 4.26 6.71
C HIS A 256 -5.23 3.33 5.79
N ASN A 257 -4.42 2.45 6.38
CA ASN A 257 -3.52 1.60 5.62
C ASN A 257 -4.27 0.65 4.68
N ILE A 258 -5.34 0.02 5.16
CA ILE A 258 -6.23 -0.85 4.36
C ILE A 258 -6.94 -0.05 3.26
N SER A 259 -7.35 1.20 3.52
CA SER A 259 -8.02 2.05 2.53
C SER A 259 -7.15 2.45 1.33
N ARG A 260 -5.82 2.27 1.40
CA ARG A 260 -4.91 2.46 0.25
C ARG A 260 -5.03 1.34 -0.79
N HIS A 261 -5.56 0.18 -0.39
CA HIS A 261 -5.84 -0.96 -1.27
C HIS A 261 -7.30 -0.91 -1.74
N ASP A 262 -7.56 -1.26 -3.00
CA ASP A 262 -8.88 -1.17 -3.63
C ASP A 262 -9.84 -2.18 -2.99
N ASP A 263 -9.43 -3.45 -2.84
CA ASP A 263 -10.20 -4.45 -2.09
C ASP A 263 -10.45 -4.03 -0.63
N GLY A 264 -9.46 -3.41 0.00
CA GLY A 264 -9.59 -2.91 1.37
C GLY A 264 -10.60 -1.77 1.48
N ALA A 265 -10.54 -0.81 0.56
CA ALA A 265 -11.51 0.28 0.47
C ALA A 265 -12.92 -0.24 0.16
N ALA A 266 -13.04 -1.23 -0.73
CA ALA A 266 -14.31 -1.89 -1.06
C ALA A 266 -14.91 -2.60 0.15
N GLU A 267 -14.11 -3.36 0.92
CA GLU A 267 -14.59 -4.04 2.12
C GLU A 267 -15.03 -3.04 3.19
N ILE A 268 -14.23 -2.01 3.48
CA ILE A 268 -14.60 -0.95 4.44
C ILE A 268 -15.92 -0.30 4.02
N ASN A 269 -16.08 0.04 2.73
CA ASN A 269 -17.32 0.65 2.23
C ASN A 269 -18.52 -0.30 2.29
N SER A 270 -18.33 -1.60 2.06
CA SER A 270 -19.41 -2.60 2.17
C SER A 270 -19.97 -2.74 3.59
N LEU A 271 -19.23 -2.27 4.60
CA LEU A 271 -19.56 -2.30 6.02
C LEU A 271 -19.97 -0.92 6.57
N ASP A 272 -20.44 -0.01 5.71
CA ASP A 272 -20.78 1.38 6.04
C ASP A 272 -19.61 2.19 6.66
N GLY A 273 -18.38 1.75 6.42
CA GLY A 273 -17.18 2.31 7.04
C GLY A 273 -17.04 3.82 6.83
N LEU A 274 -17.25 4.33 5.62
CA LEU A 274 -17.17 5.78 5.35
C LEU A 274 -18.12 6.60 6.26
N ALA A 275 -19.34 6.13 6.48
CA ALA A 275 -20.29 6.80 7.37
C ALA A 275 -19.83 6.73 8.83
N ILE A 276 -19.33 5.57 9.27
CA ILE A 276 -18.77 5.35 10.61
C ILE A 276 -17.60 6.29 10.86
N LEU A 277 -16.65 6.39 9.92
CA LEU A 277 -15.47 7.25 10.02
C LEU A 277 -15.86 8.73 10.05
N LYS A 278 -16.80 9.17 9.21
CA LYS A 278 -17.29 10.57 9.22
C LYS A 278 -17.98 10.91 10.54
N ASN A 279 -18.82 10.02 11.06
CA ASN A 279 -19.50 10.22 12.35
C ASN A 279 -18.48 10.27 13.49
N PHE A 280 -17.49 9.37 13.48
CA PHE A 280 -16.41 9.40 14.46
C PHE A 280 -15.61 10.69 14.39
N GLN A 281 -15.24 11.18 13.20
CA GLN A 281 -14.55 12.47 13.05
C GLN A 281 -15.41 13.63 13.60
N ASN A 282 -16.70 13.68 13.25
CA ASN A 282 -17.61 14.75 13.66
C ASN A 282 -17.83 14.81 15.18
N ASN A 283 -17.95 13.64 15.82
CA ASN A 283 -18.15 13.56 17.27
C ASN A 283 -16.88 13.94 18.05
N ASN A 284 -15.73 13.95 17.37
CA ASN A 284 -14.42 14.17 17.96
C ASN A 284 -13.69 15.38 17.33
N ASN A 285 -14.45 16.42 16.94
CA ASN A 285 -13.89 17.64 16.31
C ASN A 285 -12.84 18.40 17.17
N HIS A 286 -12.71 18.06 18.45
CA HIS A 286 -11.72 18.62 19.38
C HIS A 286 -10.50 17.72 19.61
N MET A 287 -10.27 16.71 18.77
CA MET A 287 -9.07 15.86 18.88
C MET A 287 -7.81 16.72 18.89
N SER A 288 -7.09 16.69 20.01
CA SER A 288 -5.83 17.42 20.22
C SER A 288 -4.65 16.81 19.45
N ASN A 289 -4.82 15.58 18.95
CA ASN A 289 -3.79 14.84 18.25
C ASN A 289 -3.95 14.98 16.72
N ASP A 290 -3.12 15.84 16.13
CA ASP A 290 -3.10 16.14 14.69
C ASP A 290 -2.88 14.90 13.82
N THR A 291 -2.09 13.93 14.29
CA THR A 291 -1.79 12.69 13.55
C THR A 291 -3.02 11.82 13.36
N ASN A 292 -3.81 11.61 14.42
CA ASN A 292 -5.02 10.78 14.35
C ASN A 292 -6.07 11.40 13.44
N ASN A 293 -6.27 12.71 13.53
CA ASN A 293 -7.23 13.42 12.69
C ASN A 293 -6.80 13.39 11.21
N LEU A 294 -5.50 13.54 10.93
CA LEU A 294 -4.98 13.45 9.57
C LEU A 294 -5.16 12.04 8.97
N LEU A 295 -4.84 10.97 9.71
CA LEU A 295 -5.06 9.60 9.24
C LEU A 295 -6.53 9.34 8.93
N LEU A 296 -7.43 9.82 9.78
CA LEU A 296 -8.87 9.71 9.59
C LEU A 296 -9.33 10.48 8.35
N SER A 297 -8.83 11.71 8.15
CA SER A 297 -9.06 12.51 6.95
C SER A 297 -8.58 11.80 5.68
N MET A 298 -7.38 11.23 5.70
CA MET A 298 -6.82 10.48 4.57
C MET A 298 -7.66 9.24 4.25
N ALA A 299 -8.07 8.48 5.27
CA ALA A 299 -8.95 7.32 5.10
C ALA A 299 -10.31 7.72 4.50
N ILE A 300 -10.94 8.79 5.00
CA ILE A 300 -12.20 9.31 4.45
C ILE A 300 -12.04 9.71 2.98
N ALA A 301 -10.92 10.36 2.61
CA ALA A 301 -10.64 10.74 1.24
C ALA A 301 -10.45 9.52 0.33
N LEU A 302 -9.68 8.52 0.76
CA LEU A 302 -9.43 7.29 -0.01
C LEU A 302 -10.71 6.46 -0.25
N LEU A 303 -11.61 6.42 0.74
CA LEU A 303 -12.88 5.70 0.69
C LEU A 303 -13.98 6.42 -0.11
N SER A 304 -13.83 7.73 -0.34
CA SER A 304 -14.89 8.53 -0.98
C SER A 304 -14.89 8.34 -2.50
N THR A 305 -16.09 8.14 -3.05
CA THR A 305 -16.32 8.22 -4.50
C THR A 305 -16.25 9.67 -5.00
N PRO A 306 -16.04 9.92 -6.31
CA PRO A 306 -16.04 11.27 -6.86
C PRO A 306 -17.33 12.07 -6.53
N LYS A 307 -18.51 11.44 -6.56
CA LYS A 307 -19.77 12.10 -6.16
C LYS A 307 -19.82 12.44 -4.68
N GLN A 308 -19.33 11.55 -3.82
CA GLN A 308 -19.25 11.85 -2.39
C GLN A 308 -18.27 13.00 -2.12
N ILE A 309 -17.13 13.03 -2.82
CA ILE A 309 -16.14 14.13 -2.75
C ILE A 309 -16.81 15.47 -3.07
N ARG A 310 -17.53 15.54 -4.20
CA ARG A 310 -18.24 16.76 -4.63
C ARG A 310 -19.36 17.16 -3.66
N SER A 311 -20.09 16.19 -3.12
CA SER A 311 -21.18 16.46 -2.16
C SER A 311 -20.69 16.96 -0.79
N ASP A 312 -19.48 16.54 -0.36
CA ASP A 312 -18.84 16.92 0.90
C ASP A 312 -17.64 17.84 0.66
N ASN A 313 -17.79 18.78 -0.29
CA ASN A 313 -16.70 19.63 -0.77
C ASN A 313 -16.01 20.42 0.37
N LYS A 314 -16.74 20.90 1.38
CA LYS A 314 -16.15 21.63 2.51
C LYS A 314 -15.19 20.76 3.33
N ARG A 315 -15.47 19.46 3.51
CA ARG A 315 -14.55 18.54 4.17
C ARG A 315 -13.37 18.25 3.25
N MET A 316 -13.65 17.94 1.99
CA MET A 316 -12.61 17.57 1.02
C MET A 316 -11.61 18.71 0.78
N ASN A 317 -12.07 19.94 0.68
CA ASN A 317 -11.23 21.13 0.54
C ASN A 317 -10.29 21.31 1.74
N ARG A 318 -10.81 21.13 2.98
CA ARG A 318 -9.95 21.15 4.19
C ARG A 318 -8.89 20.05 4.16
N ILE A 319 -9.26 18.86 3.70
CA ILE A 319 -8.32 17.75 3.53
C ILE A 319 -7.26 18.11 2.49
N LEU A 320 -7.65 18.63 1.32
CA LEU A 320 -6.72 19.07 0.28
C LEU A 320 -5.73 20.13 0.78
N ASN A 321 -6.21 21.13 1.55
CA ASN A 321 -5.36 22.14 2.19
C ASN A 321 -4.32 21.48 3.10
N GLN A 322 -4.76 20.58 3.98
CA GLN A 322 -3.87 19.85 4.89
C GLN A 322 -2.85 18.98 4.15
N LEU A 323 -3.27 18.22 3.14
CA LEU A 323 -2.37 17.35 2.37
C LEU A 323 -1.30 18.15 1.61
N LEU A 324 -1.68 19.28 1.01
CA LEU A 324 -0.73 20.14 0.31
C LEU A 324 0.24 20.81 1.28
N GLN A 325 -0.25 21.33 2.42
CA GLN A 325 0.59 21.90 3.47
C GLN A 325 1.64 20.89 3.97
N ILE A 326 1.22 19.66 4.27
CA ILE A 326 2.11 18.60 4.75
C ILE A 326 3.12 18.21 3.66
N THR A 327 2.70 18.17 2.40
CA THR A 327 3.60 17.92 1.26
C THR A 327 4.66 19.00 1.16
N MET A 328 4.29 20.27 1.33
CA MET A 328 5.22 21.40 1.36
C MET A 328 6.20 21.31 2.51
N GLU A 329 5.73 21.03 3.72
CA GLU A 329 6.59 20.87 4.90
C GLU A 329 7.59 19.73 4.72
N ALA A 330 7.09 18.55 4.34
CA ALA A 330 7.93 17.38 4.11
C ALA A 330 8.97 17.62 3.02
N SER A 331 8.62 18.35 1.94
CA SER A 331 9.54 18.67 0.83
C SER A 331 10.81 19.41 1.25
N LYS A 332 10.75 20.16 2.37
CA LYS A 332 11.83 20.98 2.90
C LYS A 332 12.80 20.20 3.80
N THR A 333 12.44 18.98 4.20
CA THR A 333 13.23 18.15 5.11
C THR A 333 14.14 17.19 4.36
N GLU A 334 15.28 16.83 4.97
CA GLU A 334 16.24 15.90 4.36
C GLU A 334 15.70 14.47 4.25
N ASN A 335 14.90 14.04 5.23
CA ASN A 335 14.27 12.72 5.26
C ASN A 335 12.86 12.70 4.66
N HIS A 336 12.44 13.81 4.04
CA HIS A 336 11.14 14.00 3.40
C HIS A 336 9.95 13.65 4.29
N ARG A 337 10.05 13.95 5.60
CA ARG A 337 8.97 13.76 6.57
C ARG A 337 8.45 15.11 7.07
N SER A 338 7.14 15.22 7.21
CA SER A 338 6.52 16.40 7.81
C SER A 338 6.71 16.44 9.32
N ASN A 339 6.31 17.55 9.95
CA ASN A 339 6.38 17.73 11.40
C ASN A 339 5.50 16.72 12.17
N VAL A 340 4.43 16.23 11.55
CA VAL A 340 3.56 15.17 12.09
C VAL A 340 4.09 13.74 11.86
N GLY A 341 5.28 13.60 11.26
CA GLY A 341 6.03 12.35 11.16
C GLY A 341 5.80 11.52 9.89
N PHE A 342 4.84 11.90 9.03
CA PHE A 342 4.55 11.18 7.79
C PHE A 342 5.59 11.45 6.71
N HIS A 343 5.97 10.40 5.98
CA HIS A 343 6.75 10.57 4.76
C HIS A 343 5.89 11.21 3.68
N ILE A 344 6.50 12.00 2.80
CA ILE A 344 5.80 12.76 1.75
C ILE A 344 4.95 11.86 0.81
N SER A 345 5.30 10.58 0.68
CA SER A 345 4.51 9.60 -0.09
C SER A 345 3.08 9.43 0.41
N GLU A 346 2.84 9.53 1.72
CA GLU A 346 1.51 9.31 2.30
C GLU A 346 0.49 10.37 1.82
N PRO A 347 0.71 11.69 2.03
CA PRO A 347 -0.23 12.68 1.52
C PRO A 347 -0.29 12.71 0.00
N LEU A 348 0.83 12.48 -0.69
CA LEU A 348 0.86 12.42 -2.15
C LEU A 348 0.00 11.27 -2.70
N GLY A 349 0.01 10.09 -2.07
CA GLY A 349 -0.82 8.97 -2.49
C GLY A 349 -2.31 9.29 -2.44
N VAL A 350 -2.74 9.99 -1.39
CA VAL A 350 -4.12 10.48 -1.26
C VAL A 350 -4.44 11.56 -2.28
N LEU A 351 -3.52 12.50 -2.54
CA LEU A 351 -3.68 13.51 -3.59
C LEU A 351 -3.83 12.86 -4.97
N ALA A 352 -3.03 11.83 -5.29
CA ALA A 352 -3.15 11.12 -6.56
C ALA A 352 -4.53 10.47 -6.76
N LYS A 353 -5.13 9.95 -5.68
CA LYS A 353 -6.52 9.43 -5.68
C LYS A 353 -7.53 10.57 -5.88
N LEU A 354 -7.40 11.68 -5.16
CA LEU A 354 -8.31 12.82 -5.26
C LEU A 354 -8.23 13.52 -6.62
N PHE A 355 -7.05 13.61 -7.24
CA PHE A 355 -6.82 14.23 -8.56
C PHE A 355 -7.29 13.38 -9.73
N VAL A 356 -8.00 12.29 -9.46
CA VAL A 356 -8.85 11.63 -10.45
C VAL A 356 -10.10 12.48 -10.74
N ASP A 357 -10.57 13.26 -9.76
CA ASP A 357 -11.63 14.25 -9.92
C ASP A 357 -11.04 15.63 -10.28
N ASP A 358 -11.46 16.18 -11.42
CA ASP A 358 -10.92 17.44 -11.93
C ASP A 358 -11.21 18.64 -11.02
N HIS A 359 -12.33 18.62 -10.27
CA HIS A 359 -12.64 19.70 -9.33
C HIS A 359 -11.70 19.68 -8.13
N SER A 360 -11.40 18.50 -7.58
CA SER A 360 -10.38 18.37 -6.52
C SER A 360 -8.99 18.79 -6.98
N LEU A 361 -8.61 18.44 -8.22
CA LEU A 361 -7.36 18.89 -8.82
C LEU A 361 -7.32 20.42 -8.95
N GLU A 362 -8.34 21.03 -9.55
CA GLU A 362 -8.43 22.48 -9.74
C GLU A 362 -8.43 23.24 -8.40
N TYR A 363 -9.17 22.72 -7.41
CA TYR A 363 -9.15 23.32 -6.07
C TYR A 363 -7.74 23.27 -5.47
N ALA A 364 -7.07 22.13 -5.52
CA ALA A 364 -5.75 21.96 -4.94
C ALA A 364 -4.69 22.86 -5.59
N LEU A 365 -4.75 23.07 -6.90
CA LEU A 365 -3.79 23.91 -7.63
C LEU A 365 -4.08 25.40 -7.47
N SER A 366 -5.36 25.80 -7.50
CA SER A 366 -5.75 27.22 -7.65
C SER A 366 -6.31 27.86 -6.37
N HIS A 367 -6.77 27.06 -5.41
CA HIS A 367 -7.57 27.54 -4.27
C HIS A 367 -7.16 26.98 -2.91
N ALA A 368 -6.23 26.03 -2.84
CA ALA A 368 -5.82 25.43 -1.59
C ALA A 368 -5.20 26.47 -0.66
N GLU A 369 -5.64 26.49 0.60
CA GLU A 369 -5.13 27.40 1.62
C GLU A 369 -3.88 26.77 2.26
N THR A 370 -2.70 27.32 1.96
CA THR A 370 -1.41 26.87 2.49
C THR A 370 -0.65 28.01 3.13
N ASP A 371 0.34 27.69 3.98
CA ASP A 371 1.27 28.65 4.56
C ASP A 371 2.74 28.25 4.27
N PRO A 372 3.45 29.00 3.41
CA PRO A 372 2.98 30.16 2.65
C PRO A 372 1.95 29.78 1.58
N GLN A 373 1.12 30.74 1.16
CA GLN A 373 0.14 30.52 0.09
C GLN A 373 0.86 30.19 -1.23
N LEU A 374 0.56 29.04 -1.81
CA LEU A 374 1.02 28.69 -3.16
C LEU A 374 0.03 29.18 -4.21
N ASP A 375 0.57 29.69 -5.32
CA ASP A 375 -0.18 29.84 -6.55
C ASP A 375 -0.10 28.56 -7.40
N VAL A 376 -0.89 28.51 -8.48
CA VAL A 376 -0.93 27.39 -9.43
C VAL A 376 0.47 27.03 -9.92
N THR A 377 1.26 28.04 -10.31
CA THR A 377 2.60 27.87 -10.86
C THR A 377 3.53 27.20 -9.85
N SER A 378 3.54 27.70 -8.62
CA SER A 378 4.38 27.21 -7.53
C SER A 378 3.98 25.80 -7.10
N THR A 379 2.69 25.48 -7.15
CA THR A 379 2.17 24.15 -6.84
C THR A 379 2.58 23.12 -7.89
N ILE A 380 2.45 23.45 -9.18
CA ILE A 380 2.94 22.59 -10.27
C ILE A 380 4.46 22.43 -10.18
N ASP A 381 5.19 23.52 -9.95
CA ASP A 381 6.66 23.49 -9.83
C ASP A 381 7.12 22.67 -8.61
N LEU A 382 6.36 22.65 -7.51
CA LEU A 382 6.60 21.77 -6.36
C LEU A 382 6.54 20.30 -6.78
N PHE A 383 5.47 19.86 -7.45
CA PHE A 383 5.33 18.47 -7.89
C PHE A 383 6.41 18.08 -8.91
N VAL A 384 6.75 18.96 -9.84
CA VAL A 384 7.83 18.71 -10.83
C VAL A 384 9.19 18.57 -10.13
N LYS A 385 9.54 19.48 -9.21
CA LYS A 385 10.80 19.42 -8.46
C LYS A 385 10.89 18.16 -7.62
N LEU A 386 9.81 17.78 -6.93
CA LEU A 386 9.75 16.53 -6.18
C LEU A 386 9.93 15.33 -7.09
N PHE A 387 9.26 15.29 -8.23
CA PHE A 387 9.40 14.19 -9.19
C PHE A 387 10.84 14.03 -9.67
N ILE A 388 11.50 15.12 -10.07
CA ILE A 388 12.90 15.11 -10.49
C ILE A 388 13.80 14.65 -9.34
N LYS A 389 13.58 15.16 -8.11
CA LYS A 389 14.34 14.78 -6.90
C LYS A 389 14.23 13.29 -6.62
N PHE A 390 13.01 12.75 -6.64
CA PHE A 390 12.74 11.33 -6.40
C PHE A 390 13.00 10.44 -7.62
N ARG A 391 13.36 10.98 -8.80
CA ARG A 391 13.81 10.18 -9.95
C ARG A 391 15.34 9.99 -10.00
N GLY A 392 16.11 10.63 -9.13
CA GLY A 392 17.58 10.58 -9.12
C GLY A 392 18.20 9.17 -9.13
N ALA A 393 19.53 9.07 -9.17
CA ALA A 393 20.28 7.83 -9.49
C ALA A 393 20.02 6.58 -8.62
N SER A 394 19.25 6.69 -7.53
CA SER A 394 19.04 5.63 -6.52
C SER A 394 17.66 4.96 -6.54
N VAL A 395 16.72 5.39 -7.40
CA VAL A 395 15.31 4.91 -7.39
C VAL A 395 15.17 3.41 -7.54
N GLN A 396 16.02 2.78 -8.36
CA GLN A 396 15.94 1.33 -8.58
C GLN A 396 16.34 0.52 -7.33
N LYS A 397 16.95 1.15 -6.32
CA LYS A 397 17.41 0.50 -5.09
C LYS A 397 16.53 0.78 -3.87
N ASN A 398 15.69 1.81 -3.91
CA ASN A 398 14.83 2.22 -2.79
C ASN A 398 13.35 2.17 -3.21
N GLN A 399 12.62 1.17 -2.70
CA GLN A 399 11.20 0.95 -3.00
C GLN A 399 10.32 2.14 -2.60
N LEU A 400 10.60 2.80 -1.47
CA LEU A 400 9.81 3.95 -1.03
C LEU A 400 10.01 5.15 -1.96
N GLU A 401 11.22 5.37 -2.46
CA GLU A 401 11.50 6.41 -3.46
C GLU A 401 10.84 6.08 -4.80
N HIS A 402 10.90 4.81 -5.24
CA HIS A 402 10.21 4.33 -6.43
C HIS A 402 8.70 4.53 -6.37
N PHE A 403 8.08 4.17 -5.24
CA PHE A 403 6.66 4.39 -5.00
C PHE A 403 6.32 5.89 -5.01
N THR A 404 7.13 6.72 -4.34
CA THR A 404 6.95 8.18 -4.32
C THR A 404 7.04 8.79 -5.72
N CYS A 405 8.02 8.36 -6.52
CA CYS A 405 8.19 8.77 -7.91
C CYS A 405 6.98 8.38 -8.77
N THR A 406 6.47 7.15 -8.59
CA THR A 406 5.27 6.65 -9.27
C THR A 406 4.04 7.51 -8.97
N ILE A 407 3.83 7.87 -7.70
CA ILE A 407 2.73 8.74 -7.27
C ILE A 407 2.83 10.12 -7.93
N LEU A 408 4.01 10.75 -7.86
CA LEU A 408 4.25 12.09 -8.42
C LEU A 408 4.03 12.13 -9.92
N LEU A 409 4.49 11.10 -10.64
CA LEU A 409 4.27 10.99 -12.08
C LEU A 409 2.78 10.84 -12.40
N ASN A 410 2.02 10.10 -11.60
CA ASN A 410 0.58 9.99 -11.73
C ASN A 410 -0.17 11.29 -11.42
N ILE A 411 0.32 12.11 -10.48
CA ILE A 411 -0.19 13.48 -10.23
C ILE A 411 0.07 14.37 -11.45
N LEU A 412 1.31 14.37 -11.96
CA LEU A 412 1.70 15.16 -13.14
C LEU A 412 0.94 14.72 -14.39
N TRP A 413 0.59 13.44 -14.49
CA TRP A 413 -0.28 12.94 -15.54
C TRP A 413 -1.71 13.49 -15.42
N SER A 414 -2.30 13.52 -14.22
CA SER A 414 -3.59 14.21 -13.98
C SER A 414 -3.52 15.68 -14.42
N ILE A 415 -2.46 16.41 -14.04
CA ILE A 415 -2.25 17.82 -14.44
C ILE A 415 -2.17 17.96 -15.97
N SER A 416 -1.49 17.04 -16.65
CA SER A 416 -1.34 17.09 -18.11
C SER A 416 -2.64 16.94 -18.91
N PHE A 417 -3.72 16.44 -18.30
CA PHE A 417 -5.03 16.41 -18.95
C PHE A 417 -5.63 17.82 -19.11
N GLN A 418 -5.26 18.75 -18.25
CA GLN A 418 -5.79 20.12 -18.25
C GLN A 418 -5.07 20.99 -19.26
N ASP A 419 -5.78 21.45 -20.30
CA ASP A 419 -5.21 22.21 -21.42
C ASP A 419 -4.45 23.46 -20.96
N HIS A 420 -4.98 24.17 -19.95
CA HIS A 420 -4.39 25.38 -19.40
C HIS A 420 -3.00 25.17 -18.76
N TYR A 421 -2.68 23.95 -18.32
CA TYR A 421 -1.42 23.64 -17.63
C TYR A 421 -0.36 23.00 -18.54
N LYS A 422 -0.75 22.56 -19.75
CA LYS A 422 0.17 21.89 -20.69
C LYS A 422 1.37 22.74 -21.05
N THR A 423 1.16 24.01 -21.39
CA THR A 423 2.23 24.93 -21.76
C THR A 423 3.28 25.07 -20.65
N LYS A 424 2.84 25.12 -19.38
CA LYS A 424 3.73 25.21 -18.22
C LYS A 424 4.58 23.94 -18.06
N LEU A 425 4.00 22.76 -18.24
CA LEU A 425 4.74 21.49 -18.22
C LEU A 425 5.72 21.39 -19.39
N GLN A 426 5.33 21.83 -20.59
CA GLN A 426 6.17 21.81 -21.80
C GLN A 426 7.40 22.73 -21.69
N GLN A 427 7.28 23.85 -20.96
CA GLN A 427 8.38 24.80 -20.76
C GLN A 427 9.48 24.27 -19.81
N ASN A 428 9.24 23.18 -19.08
CA ASN A 428 10.22 22.61 -18.19
C ASN A 428 11.05 21.51 -18.89
N GLU A 429 12.21 21.89 -19.43
CA GLU A 429 13.08 20.98 -20.19
C GLU A 429 13.56 19.76 -19.39
N GLU A 430 13.90 19.97 -18.10
CA GLU A 430 14.40 18.91 -17.22
C GLU A 430 13.31 17.86 -16.93
N PHE A 431 12.10 18.33 -16.61
CA PHE A 431 10.92 17.48 -16.46
C PHE A 431 10.70 16.64 -17.72
N PHE A 432 10.69 17.30 -18.87
CA PHE A 432 10.39 16.66 -20.13
C PHE A 432 11.43 15.60 -20.53
N LYS A 433 12.73 15.91 -20.36
CA LYS A 433 13.82 14.95 -20.55
C LYS A 433 13.68 13.74 -19.62
N THR A 434 13.29 13.98 -18.37
CA THR A 434 13.10 12.93 -17.36
C THR A 434 11.94 12.00 -17.72
N VAL A 435 10.81 12.55 -18.16
CA VAL A 435 9.64 11.76 -18.60
C VAL A 435 9.95 10.95 -19.86
N LYS A 436 10.64 11.54 -20.86
CA LYS A 436 11.09 10.80 -22.07
C LYS A 436 12.00 9.63 -21.72
N SER A 437 12.95 9.84 -20.80
CA SER A 437 13.85 8.78 -20.34
C SER A 437 13.10 7.61 -19.71
N LEU A 438 12.05 7.87 -18.91
CA LEU A 438 11.23 6.81 -18.30
C LEU A 438 10.41 6.03 -19.33
N ALA A 439 9.79 6.74 -20.27
CA ALA A 439 9.02 6.13 -21.33
C ALA A 439 9.86 5.15 -22.18
N MET A 440 11.11 5.53 -22.47
CA MET A 440 12.05 4.74 -23.27
C MET A 440 12.79 3.65 -22.48
N ASP A 441 12.64 3.60 -21.15
CA ASP A 441 13.38 2.65 -20.31
C ASP A 441 12.86 1.22 -20.56
N SER A 442 13.64 0.44 -21.30
CA SER A 442 13.36 -0.98 -21.54
C SER A 442 13.65 -1.85 -20.32
N SER A 443 14.22 -1.31 -19.23
CA SER A 443 14.47 -2.05 -17.99
C SER A 443 13.28 -2.02 -17.02
N GLU A 444 12.31 -1.13 -17.23
CA GLU A 444 11.07 -1.08 -16.45
C GLU A 444 10.08 -2.22 -16.78
N THR A 445 10.42 -3.12 -17.72
CA THR A 445 9.59 -4.29 -18.08
C THR A 445 9.63 -5.42 -17.05
N VAL A 446 10.35 -5.27 -15.94
CA VAL A 446 10.34 -6.24 -14.84
C VAL A 446 10.40 -5.51 -13.49
N VAL A 447 9.42 -4.63 -13.22
CA VAL A 447 9.15 -4.28 -11.82
C VAL A 447 8.14 -5.30 -11.34
N VAL A 448 8.62 -6.21 -10.50
CA VAL A 448 7.88 -7.17 -9.66
C VAL A 448 6.46 -6.68 -9.36
N ASP A 449 5.48 -7.58 -9.41
CA ASP A 449 4.02 -7.41 -9.17
C ASP A 449 3.67 -6.66 -7.87
N ASP A 450 4.07 -5.40 -7.75
CA ASP A 450 3.63 -4.48 -6.71
C ASP A 450 2.23 -4.02 -7.06
N TYR A 451 1.34 -4.17 -6.10
CA TYR A 451 0.00 -3.66 -6.20
C TYR A 451 0.02 -2.13 -6.46
N VAL A 452 -0.55 -1.71 -7.60
CA VAL A 452 -0.80 -0.30 -7.94
C VAL A 452 -2.30 -0.05 -7.80
N PRO A 453 -2.74 0.90 -6.94
CA PRO A 453 -4.16 1.25 -6.83
C PRO A 453 -4.76 1.69 -8.16
N SER A 454 -6.04 1.38 -8.39
CA SER A 454 -6.82 1.71 -9.59
C SER A 454 -6.81 3.20 -10.01
N SER A 455 -6.53 4.11 -9.06
CA SER A 455 -6.38 5.54 -9.32
C SER A 455 -5.02 5.93 -9.93
N MET A 456 -4.08 5.00 -10.01
CA MET A 456 -2.73 5.19 -10.52
C MET A 456 -2.39 4.13 -11.57
N GLU A 457 -1.31 4.36 -12.31
CA GLU A 457 -0.72 3.40 -13.25
C GLU A 457 0.79 3.30 -13.03
N SER A 458 1.45 2.32 -13.65
CA SER A 458 2.91 2.18 -13.61
C SER A 458 3.64 3.41 -14.16
N MET A 459 4.91 3.57 -13.78
CA MET A 459 5.71 4.73 -14.21
C MET A 459 5.78 4.86 -15.73
N LYS A 460 6.19 3.80 -16.45
CA LYS A 460 6.20 3.78 -17.91
C LYS A 460 4.86 4.20 -18.52
N LYS A 461 3.75 3.69 -18.00
CA LYS A 461 2.41 3.99 -18.54
C LYS A 461 2.00 5.44 -18.27
N ALA A 462 2.29 5.95 -17.07
CA ALA A 462 2.05 7.35 -16.73
C ALA A 462 2.95 8.31 -17.55
N ALA A 463 4.22 7.96 -17.79
CA ALA A 463 5.13 8.73 -18.64
C ALA A 463 4.62 8.80 -20.10
N ASN A 464 4.24 7.66 -20.67
CA ASN A 464 3.59 7.58 -21.98
C ASN A 464 2.26 8.34 -22.02
N GLY A 465 1.54 8.36 -20.89
CA GLY A 465 0.39 9.21 -20.58
C GLY A 465 0.65 10.69 -20.81
N ILE A 466 1.65 11.21 -20.10
CA ILE A 466 2.04 12.61 -20.11
C ILE A 466 2.51 13.05 -21.50
N LEU A 467 3.44 12.32 -22.12
CA LEU A 467 3.99 12.70 -23.43
C LEU A 467 2.89 12.80 -24.48
N TYR A 468 1.96 11.83 -24.47
CA TYR A 468 0.80 11.87 -25.33
C TYR A 468 -0.08 13.12 -25.10
N ASN A 469 -0.36 13.46 -23.84
CA ASN A 469 -1.18 14.62 -23.50
C ASN A 469 -0.52 15.95 -23.86
N LEU A 470 0.82 16.00 -23.84
CA LEU A 470 1.63 17.14 -24.26
C LEU A 470 1.89 17.19 -25.78
N ASN A 471 1.19 16.36 -26.57
CA ASN A 471 1.28 16.25 -28.03
C ASN A 471 2.66 15.81 -28.56
N GLU A 472 3.42 15.06 -27.75
CA GLU A 472 4.72 14.52 -28.12
C GLU A 472 4.60 13.02 -28.36
N THR A 473 4.70 12.60 -29.62
CA THR A 473 4.85 11.19 -29.99
C THR A 473 6.30 10.77 -29.80
N LEU A 474 6.54 9.63 -29.13
CA LEU A 474 7.88 9.10 -28.82
C LEU A 474 8.72 8.69 -30.04
N ASN A 475 8.18 8.81 -31.25
CA ASN A 475 8.88 8.56 -32.48
C ASN A 475 8.69 9.73 -33.44
N ASP A 476 9.79 10.41 -33.75
CA ASP A 476 9.93 11.44 -34.79
C ASP A 476 9.87 10.85 -36.22
N LYS A 477 9.17 9.72 -36.39
CA LYS A 477 8.59 9.38 -37.67
C LYS A 477 7.28 10.15 -37.73
N LYS A 478 7.32 11.31 -38.40
CA LYS A 478 6.21 11.79 -39.21
C LYS A 478 5.79 10.65 -40.15
N VAL A 479 5.04 9.67 -39.64
CA VAL A 479 4.06 9.01 -40.47
C VAL A 479 3.12 10.15 -40.82
N ASP A 480 3.09 10.47 -42.11
CA ASP A 480 2.26 11.50 -42.70
C ASP A 480 0.79 11.24 -42.31
N MET A 481 0.41 11.75 -41.14
CA MET A 481 -0.90 11.66 -40.49
C MET A 481 -1.78 12.80 -41.01
N THR A 482 -1.84 12.96 -42.33
CA THR A 482 -2.95 13.69 -42.93
C THR A 482 -4.24 12.94 -42.62
N ASN A 483 -5.31 13.70 -42.35
CA ASN A 483 -6.69 13.29 -42.04
C ASN A 483 -7.32 12.33 -43.07
N LYS A 484 -6.78 11.13 -43.25
CA LYS A 484 -7.51 10.05 -43.88
C LYS A 484 -8.20 9.28 -42.76
N GLN A 485 -9.51 9.49 -42.66
CA GLN A 485 -10.40 8.44 -42.16
C GLN A 485 -9.96 7.10 -42.78
N PRO A 486 -10.10 5.96 -42.08
CA PRO A 486 -9.74 4.67 -42.64
C PRO A 486 -10.46 4.53 -43.99
N VAL A 487 -9.70 4.64 -45.08
CA VAL A 487 -10.16 4.23 -46.40
C VAL A 487 -10.15 2.72 -46.31
N PHE A 488 -11.28 2.14 -45.93
CA PHE A 488 -11.50 0.72 -46.08
C PHE A 488 -11.33 0.42 -47.57
N ASN A 489 -10.19 -0.16 -47.95
CA ASN A 489 -10.06 -0.79 -49.25
C ASN A 489 -11.17 -1.84 -49.33
N THR A 490 -12.04 -1.71 -50.32
CA THR A 490 -13.23 -2.52 -50.56
C THR A 490 -12.90 -3.94 -51.03
N GLY A 491 -12.04 -4.63 -50.28
CA GLY A 491 -11.63 -6.00 -50.53
C GLY A 491 -10.88 -6.62 -49.36
N SER A 492 -11.62 -7.34 -48.51
CA SER A 492 -11.20 -8.47 -47.65
C SER A 492 -10.84 -8.29 -46.16
N GLU A 493 -10.69 -7.08 -45.60
CA GLU A 493 -10.45 -6.96 -44.15
C GLU A 493 -11.75 -6.74 -43.35
N LYS A 494 -11.97 -7.56 -42.31
CA LYS A 494 -13.12 -7.45 -41.40
C LYS A 494 -13.01 -6.16 -40.57
N PRO A 495 -14.12 -5.43 -40.32
CA PRO A 495 -14.11 -4.29 -39.42
C PRO A 495 -13.66 -4.73 -38.01
N MET A 496 -12.83 -3.91 -37.37
CA MET A 496 -12.32 -4.20 -36.03
C MET A 496 -13.15 -3.48 -34.98
N ILE A 497 -13.55 -4.20 -33.92
CA ILE A 497 -14.17 -3.63 -32.73
C ILE A 497 -13.12 -3.62 -31.63
N MET A 498 -12.81 -2.45 -31.10
CA MET A 498 -11.98 -2.33 -29.90
C MET A 498 -12.86 -2.32 -28.66
N ILE A 499 -12.46 -3.05 -27.61
CA ILE A 499 -13.13 -3.02 -26.31
C ILE A 499 -12.23 -2.33 -25.30
N SER A 500 -12.71 -1.21 -24.77
CA SER A 500 -12.10 -0.46 -23.67
C SER A 500 -12.90 -0.76 -22.40
N TYR A 501 -12.23 -1.22 -21.34
CA TYR A 501 -12.86 -1.62 -20.09
C TYR A 501 -11.87 -1.51 -18.91
N ALA A 502 -12.37 -1.40 -17.68
CA ALA A 502 -11.51 -1.50 -16.50
C ALA A 502 -11.23 -2.97 -16.17
N HIS A 503 -9.98 -3.32 -15.85
CA HIS A 503 -9.58 -4.70 -15.53
C HIS A 503 -10.37 -5.30 -14.35
N ALA A 504 -10.84 -4.48 -13.40
CA ALA A 504 -11.76 -4.89 -12.35
C ALA A 504 -13.08 -5.52 -12.86
N ASN A 505 -13.41 -5.33 -14.15
CA ASN A 505 -14.60 -5.90 -14.79
C ASN A 505 -14.26 -6.99 -15.82
N ASP A 506 -13.10 -7.66 -15.69
CA ASP A 506 -12.66 -8.76 -16.54
C ASP A 506 -13.76 -9.81 -16.77
N GLN A 507 -14.44 -10.25 -15.70
CA GLN A 507 -15.50 -11.26 -15.81
C GLN A 507 -16.70 -10.82 -16.67
N PHE A 508 -17.03 -9.53 -16.66
CA PHE A 508 -18.11 -9.01 -17.52
C PHE A 508 -17.61 -8.85 -18.96
N CYS A 509 -16.37 -8.36 -19.12
CA CYS A 509 -15.72 -8.24 -20.42
C CYS A 509 -15.63 -9.61 -21.12
N ASP A 510 -15.30 -10.68 -20.38
CA ASP A 510 -15.26 -12.06 -20.90
C ASP A 510 -16.61 -12.52 -21.46
N LYS A 511 -17.72 -12.13 -20.80
CA LYS A 511 -19.07 -12.45 -21.31
C LYS A 511 -19.36 -11.71 -22.61
N ILE A 512 -19.01 -10.42 -22.68
CA ILE A 512 -19.16 -9.62 -23.92
C ILE A 512 -18.32 -10.22 -25.05
N LEU A 513 -17.05 -10.53 -24.77
CA LEU A 513 -16.16 -11.16 -25.74
C LEU A 513 -16.68 -12.51 -26.22
N ALA A 514 -17.18 -13.35 -25.31
CA ALA A 514 -17.76 -14.64 -25.66
C ALA A 514 -18.96 -14.48 -26.60
N GLU A 515 -19.85 -13.51 -26.36
CA GLU A 515 -21.00 -13.23 -27.22
C GLU A 515 -20.59 -12.64 -28.58
N LEU A 516 -19.66 -11.69 -28.60
CA LEU A 516 -19.14 -11.10 -29.83
C LEU A 516 -18.36 -12.11 -30.68
N ALA A 517 -17.62 -13.03 -30.05
CA ALA A 517 -16.88 -14.09 -30.72
C ALA A 517 -17.81 -15.04 -31.50
N ARG A 518 -19.08 -15.20 -31.10
CA ARG A 518 -20.09 -15.96 -31.86
C ARG A 518 -20.39 -15.35 -33.24
N LYS A 519 -19.99 -14.09 -33.46
CA LYS A 519 -20.13 -13.32 -34.70
C LYS A 519 -18.78 -12.98 -35.32
N ALA A 520 -17.70 -13.71 -34.98
CA ALA A 520 -16.35 -13.47 -35.48
C ALA A 520 -16.18 -13.56 -37.02
N ASN A 521 -17.20 -14.03 -37.75
CA ASN A 521 -17.23 -13.95 -39.21
C ASN A 521 -17.49 -12.52 -39.73
N LEU A 522 -18.07 -11.63 -38.93
CA LEU A 522 -18.48 -10.28 -39.33
C LEU A 522 -17.45 -9.20 -38.98
N PHE A 523 -16.69 -9.39 -37.91
CA PHE A 523 -15.72 -8.42 -37.40
C PHE A 523 -14.56 -9.13 -36.68
N SER A 524 -13.48 -8.39 -36.44
CA SER A 524 -12.40 -8.79 -35.52
C SER A 524 -12.53 -8.03 -34.19
N LEU A 525 -11.95 -8.59 -33.13
CA LEU A 525 -11.95 -7.99 -31.80
C LEU A 525 -10.54 -7.56 -31.43
N TRP A 526 -10.42 -6.42 -30.74
CA TRP A 526 -9.19 -5.91 -30.18
C TRP A 526 -9.39 -5.57 -28.71
N ILE A 527 -8.53 -6.08 -27.85
CA ILE A 527 -8.54 -5.85 -26.41
C ILE A 527 -7.10 -5.72 -25.91
N ASP A 528 -6.88 -4.85 -24.94
CA ASP A 528 -5.55 -4.47 -24.46
C ASP A 528 -4.76 -5.66 -23.89
N ARG A 529 -5.41 -6.55 -23.14
CA ARG A 529 -4.77 -7.70 -22.49
C ARG A 529 -4.13 -8.71 -23.44
N ASP A 530 -4.65 -8.85 -24.65
CA ASP A 530 -4.10 -9.76 -25.68
C ASP A 530 -2.75 -9.24 -26.24
N HIS A 531 -2.38 -8.00 -25.88
CA HIS A 531 -1.21 -7.30 -26.38
C HIS A 531 -0.24 -6.86 -25.27
N LEU A 532 -0.47 -7.28 -24.02
CA LEU A 532 0.38 -6.98 -22.85
C LEU A 532 1.71 -7.75 -22.83
N SER A 533 1.87 -8.79 -23.66
CA SER A 533 3.03 -9.71 -23.64
C SER A 533 4.26 -9.24 -24.42
N SER A 534 4.25 -8.02 -24.99
CA SER A 534 5.33 -7.52 -25.85
C SER A 534 6.07 -6.32 -25.26
N ASN A 535 7.41 -6.32 -25.34
CA ASN A 535 8.33 -5.22 -24.94
C ASN A 535 8.16 -3.89 -25.71
N GLU A 536 7.10 -3.72 -26.50
CA GLU A 536 6.79 -2.50 -27.26
C GLU A 536 5.93 -1.53 -26.43
N ASP A 537 5.92 -0.24 -26.79
CA ASP A 537 5.17 0.78 -26.06
C ASP A 537 3.66 0.50 -26.08
N LEU A 538 3.15 -0.02 -24.95
CA LEU A 538 1.76 -0.43 -24.74
C LEU A 538 0.73 0.61 -25.20
N TRP A 539 1.01 1.90 -24.99
CA TRP A 539 0.13 2.97 -25.45
C TRP A 539 0.12 3.13 -26.98
N GLU A 540 1.23 2.93 -27.67
CA GLU A 540 1.24 2.99 -29.15
C GLU A 540 0.35 1.90 -29.74
N LYS A 541 0.32 0.70 -29.12
CA LYS A 541 -0.59 -0.39 -29.50
C LYS A 541 -2.04 -0.05 -29.24
N ILE A 542 -2.35 0.45 -28.04
CA ILE A 542 -3.72 0.89 -27.69
C ILE A 542 -4.19 1.98 -28.65
N ALA A 543 -3.36 3.00 -28.89
CA ALA A 543 -3.67 4.07 -29.83
C ALA A 543 -3.81 3.55 -31.27
N LEU A 544 -3.01 2.57 -31.68
CA LEU A 544 -3.16 1.93 -32.99
C LEU A 544 -4.45 1.13 -33.08
N GLY A 545 -4.80 0.36 -32.04
CA GLY A 545 -6.06 -0.36 -31.92
C GLY A 545 -7.27 0.58 -32.04
N ILE A 546 -7.26 1.70 -31.32
CA ILE A 546 -8.31 2.73 -31.45
C ILE A 546 -8.33 3.32 -32.87
N LYS A 547 -7.17 3.64 -33.46
CA LYS A 547 -7.09 4.19 -34.82
C LYS A 547 -7.59 3.22 -35.89
N GLN A 548 -7.35 1.92 -35.73
CA GLN A 548 -7.74 0.86 -36.66
C GLN A 548 -9.18 0.39 -36.43
N SER A 549 -9.72 0.57 -35.22
CA SER A 549 -11.09 0.16 -34.93
C SER A 549 -12.11 0.96 -35.74
N TYR A 550 -13.16 0.28 -36.15
CA TYR A 550 -14.37 0.89 -36.69
C TYR A 550 -15.21 1.48 -35.55
N VAL A 551 -15.37 0.69 -34.48
CA VAL A 551 -16.11 1.04 -33.27
C VAL A 551 -15.24 0.79 -32.05
N VAL A 552 -15.38 1.63 -31.02
CA VAL A 552 -14.86 1.41 -29.68
C VAL A 552 -16.04 1.13 -28.74
N LEU A 553 -16.10 -0.07 -28.19
CA LEU A 553 -17.02 -0.40 -27.09
C LEU A 553 -16.39 0.07 -25.79
N CYS A 554 -17.06 0.98 -25.08
CA CYS A 554 -16.64 1.40 -23.74
C CYS A 554 -17.53 0.71 -22.71
N LEU A 555 -16.97 -0.22 -21.93
CA LEU A 555 -17.71 -0.91 -20.87
C LEU A 555 -17.71 -0.02 -19.62
N LEU A 556 -18.78 0.76 -19.46
CA LEU A 556 -18.90 1.80 -18.45
C LEU A 556 -19.31 1.21 -17.10
N SER A 557 -18.44 1.40 -16.10
CA SER A 557 -18.63 1.05 -14.69
C SER A 557 -18.00 2.14 -13.82
N GLN A 558 -18.22 2.11 -12.51
CA GLN A 558 -17.53 3.03 -11.61
C GLN A 558 -16.00 2.89 -11.69
N ASP A 559 -15.48 1.67 -11.87
CA ASP A 559 -14.04 1.40 -12.06
C ASP A 559 -13.52 1.98 -13.36
N TYR A 560 -14.33 1.93 -14.44
CA TYR A 560 -14.00 2.56 -15.72
C TYR A 560 -13.81 4.07 -15.57
N PHE A 561 -14.71 4.76 -14.86
CA PHE A 561 -14.59 6.20 -14.62
C PHE A 561 -13.40 6.53 -13.71
N ASN A 562 -13.07 5.65 -12.76
CA ASN A 562 -11.94 5.83 -11.85
C ASN A 562 -10.58 5.58 -12.53
N SER A 563 -10.52 4.70 -13.54
CA SER A 563 -9.29 4.34 -14.24
C SER A 563 -8.76 5.46 -15.15
N LYS A 564 -7.50 5.88 -14.93
CA LYS A 564 -6.80 6.85 -15.78
C LYS A 564 -6.62 6.36 -17.21
N SER A 565 -6.36 5.07 -17.38
CA SER A 565 -6.19 4.46 -18.70
C SER A 565 -7.47 4.45 -19.51
N CYS A 566 -8.57 4.03 -18.89
CA CYS A 566 -9.90 4.06 -19.51
C CYS A 566 -10.24 5.49 -19.97
N ARG A 567 -10.03 6.50 -19.11
CA ARG A 567 -10.23 7.91 -19.48
C ARG A 567 -9.34 8.35 -20.65
N LYS A 568 -8.08 7.90 -20.70
CA LYS A 568 -7.17 8.23 -21.80
C LYS A 568 -7.62 7.60 -23.13
N GLU A 569 -8.01 6.33 -23.12
CA GLU A 569 -8.55 5.61 -24.28
C GLU A 569 -9.81 6.25 -24.83
N ALA A 570 -10.77 6.49 -23.94
CA ALA A 570 -11.99 7.25 -24.19
C ALA A 570 -11.70 8.61 -24.84
N SER A 571 -10.85 9.43 -24.20
CA SER A 571 -10.47 10.76 -24.72
C SER A 571 -9.80 10.67 -26.09
N PHE A 572 -9.01 9.62 -26.31
CA PHE A 572 -8.35 9.39 -27.59
C PHE A 572 -9.34 9.00 -28.68
N ALA A 573 -10.29 8.12 -28.39
CA ALA A 573 -11.34 7.72 -29.31
C ALA A 573 -12.19 8.93 -29.73
N VAL A 574 -12.56 9.80 -28.79
CA VAL A 574 -13.27 11.06 -29.05
C VAL A 574 -12.44 11.98 -29.94
N LYS A 575 -11.17 12.24 -29.59
CA LYS A 575 -10.25 13.06 -30.42
C LYS A 575 -10.07 12.53 -31.84
N ARG A 576 -10.20 11.21 -32.02
CA ARG A 576 -10.10 10.53 -33.32
C ARG A 576 -11.44 10.39 -34.04
N LYS A 577 -12.52 10.95 -33.49
CA LYS A 577 -13.88 10.88 -34.03
C LYS A 577 -14.30 9.44 -34.31
N LYS A 578 -13.98 8.54 -33.38
CA LYS A 578 -14.37 7.13 -33.46
C LYS A 578 -15.82 6.97 -33.08
N GLU A 579 -16.49 6.00 -33.70
CA GLU A 579 -17.81 5.58 -33.27
C GLU A 579 -17.67 4.87 -31.92
N ILE A 580 -18.28 5.41 -30.87
CA ILE A 580 -18.18 4.87 -29.51
C ILE A 580 -19.55 4.33 -29.11
N ILE A 581 -19.60 3.04 -28.74
CA ILE A 581 -20.80 2.44 -28.17
C ILE A 581 -20.58 2.24 -26.67
N PRO A 582 -21.25 3.01 -25.81
CA PRO A 582 -21.21 2.80 -24.37
C PRO A 582 -22.06 1.60 -23.97
N ILE A 583 -21.49 0.69 -23.16
CA ILE A 583 -22.20 -0.44 -22.57
C ILE A 583 -22.11 -0.30 -21.06
N TYR A 584 -23.23 -0.01 -20.40
CA TYR A 584 -23.26 0.14 -18.94
C TYR A 584 -23.23 -1.23 -18.25
N ILE A 585 -22.32 -1.37 -17.28
CA ILE A 585 -22.27 -2.49 -16.35
C ILE A 585 -23.06 -2.09 -15.10
N GLY A 586 -24.32 -2.49 -15.02
CA GLY A 586 -25.27 -2.06 -13.99
C GLY A 586 -26.28 -1.03 -14.50
N GLU A 587 -26.98 -0.33 -13.62
CA GLU A 587 -27.94 0.70 -14.02
C GLU A 587 -27.20 1.99 -14.44
N PRO A 588 -27.60 2.68 -15.53
CA PRO A 588 -26.95 3.92 -15.98
C PRO A 588 -26.88 5.03 -14.92
N GLY A 589 -27.72 4.97 -13.87
CA GLY A 589 -27.74 5.90 -12.74
C GLY A 589 -26.73 5.60 -11.62
N ASP A 590 -26.13 4.42 -11.61
CA ASP A 590 -25.06 4.02 -10.68
C ASP A 590 -23.68 4.54 -11.12
N CYS A 591 -23.60 5.04 -12.35
CA CYS A 591 -22.44 5.71 -12.92
C CYS A 591 -22.59 7.23 -12.67
N ASP A 592 -21.59 7.86 -12.06
CA ASP A 592 -21.59 9.30 -11.75
C ASP A 592 -21.92 10.22 -12.95
N TRP A 593 -22.16 11.52 -12.72
CA TRP A 593 -22.44 12.50 -13.80
C TRP A 593 -21.41 12.50 -14.94
N LEU A 594 -20.20 11.95 -14.73
CA LEU A 594 -19.21 11.66 -15.78
C LEU A 594 -19.71 10.68 -16.85
N GLY A 595 -20.55 9.70 -16.50
CA GLY A 595 -21.26 8.86 -17.47
C GLY A 595 -22.27 9.65 -18.32
N MET A 596 -22.87 10.69 -17.75
CA MET A 596 -23.72 11.65 -18.49
C MET A 596 -22.89 12.67 -19.29
N SER A 597 -21.69 13.04 -18.84
CA SER A 597 -20.75 13.87 -19.59
C SER A 597 -20.11 13.13 -20.76
N PHE A 598 -19.94 11.81 -20.66
CA PHE A 598 -19.56 10.95 -21.77
C PHE A 598 -20.67 10.91 -22.84
N LEU A 599 -21.93 10.84 -22.41
CA LEU A 599 -23.10 11.07 -23.25
C LEU A 599 -23.06 12.47 -23.91
N PHE A 600 -22.68 13.51 -23.18
CA PHE A 600 -22.58 14.87 -23.73
C PHE A 600 -21.45 15.02 -24.75
N LEU A 601 -20.23 14.55 -24.44
CA LEU A 601 -19.06 14.55 -25.32
C LEU A 601 -19.26 13.73 -26.61
N ILE A 602 -20.04 12.64 -26.57
CA ILE A 602 -20.40 11.84 -27.75
C ILE A 602 -21.56 12.49 -28.53
N SER A 603 -22.43 13.26 -27.87
CA SER A 603 -23.59 13.90 -28.51
C SER A 603 -23.31 15.28 -29.14
N THR A 604 -22.28 16.02 -28.70
CA THR A 604 -22.07 17.41 -29.14
C THR A 604 -21.25 17.58 -30.43
N ASP A 605 -20.65 16.50 -30.96
CA ASP A 605 -19.91 16.53 -32.23
C ASP A 605 -20.69 15.89 -33.40
N ALA A 606 -21.98 15.57 -33.21
CA ALA A 606 -22.86 14.97 -34.20
C ALA A 606 -24.08 15.87 -34.55
N ILE A 607 -23.84 17.13 -34.92
CA ILE A 607 -24.73 17.94 -35.78
C ILE A 607 -23.89 18.76 -36.75
#